data_AF-A0A1C6QDK4-F1
#
_entry.id   AF-A0A1C6QDK4-F1
#
_cell.length_a   1.000
_cell.length_b   1.000
_cell.length_c   1.000
_cell.angle_alpha   90.00
_cell.angle_beta   90.00
_cell.angle_gamma   90.00
#
_symmetry.space_group_name_H-M   'P 1'
#
loop_
_entity.id
_entity.type
_entity.pdbx_description
1 polymer ?
#
loop_
_entity_poly.entity_id
_entity_poly.type
_entity_poly.pdbx_seq_one_letter_code
_entity_poly.pdbx_strand_id
1 'polypeptide(L)'
;MRAWDVGAGAERCAGVEVLRGWAVRGGPASSGTAYGPSEVAYGPSEAAFGACGAAYDGVRRIRLRFFLRPVELLERGGRVAGVRFARTVPDGAGGVRDTGTYEDVEAQLVLRAVGYRGVELPGLPFDPVRGTVPHAAGRVLRDGVPTLGEYVAGWIKRGPTGVIGSNRSCARETVESLIEDAPLLARRPAADDPLAVLRAWGRRPVEWDGWLSIERAEEALGRSLGRGPVKIPDWPGLLAAARGEERRGPAA
;
A
#
# COMPACT_ATOMS: atom_id res chain seq x y z
N MET A 1 24.82 -10.28 -10.58
CA MET A 1 23.56 -9.53 -10.77
C MET A 1 23.82 -8.55 -11.91
N ARG A 2 23.14 -8.68 -13.06
CA ARG A 2 23.45 -7.87 -14.25
C ARG A 2 23.12 -6.40 -13.95
N ALA A 3 24.09 -5.52 -14.15
CA ALA A 3 23.87 -4.09 -14.12
C ALA A 3 22.85 -3.72 -15.19
N TRP A 4 21.85 -2.91 -14.82
CA TRP A 4 20.96 -2.30 -15.80
C TRP A 4 21.77 -1.24 -16.56
N ASP A 5 22.33 -1.63 -17.71
CA ASP A 5 22.93 -0.69 -18.65
C ASP A 5 21.82 -0.09 -19.52
N VAL A 6 21.20 0.95 -19.00
CA VAL A 6 20.22 1.77 -19.69
C VAL A 6 20.97 3.00 -20.20
N GLY A 7 21.27 2.97 -21.50
CA GLY A 7 22.15 3.89 -22.21
C GLY A 7 21.91 5.38 -21.95
N ALA A 8 22.94 6.16 -22.21
CA ALA A 8 22.97 7.62 -22.03
C ALA A 8 22.05 8.33 -23.04
N GLY A 9 20.74 8.25 -22.81
CA GLY A 9 19.73 9.05 -23.47
C GLY A 9 18.69 9.43 -22.44
N ALA A 10 18.43 10.72 -22.26
CA ALA A 10 17.23 11.16 -21.57
C ALA A 10 16.03 10.76 -22.44
N GLU A 11 15.44 9.61 -22.17
CA GLU A 11 14.14 9.23 -22.76
C GLU A 11 13.11 10.24 -22.26
N ARG A 12 12.80 11.23 -23.12
CA ARG A 12 11.82 12.26 -22.84
C ARG A 12 10.44 11.75 -23.22
N CYS A 13 9.76 11.08 -22.29
CA CYS A 13 8.31 11.06 -22.31
C CYS A 13 7.83 12.47 -21.90
N ALA A 14 6.87 13.06 -22.60
CA ALA A 14 6.40 14.42 -22.32
C ALA A 14 6.01 14.57 -20.83
N GLY A 15 6.71 15.45 -20.11
CA GLY A 15 6.45 15.72 -18.69
C GLY A 15 7.18 14.82 -17.67
N VAL A 16 7.92 13.78 -18.08
CA VAL A 16 8.72 12.95 -17.15
C VAL A 16 10.21 13.21 -17.38
N GLU A 17 10.92 13.57 -16.31
CA GLU A 17 12.35 13.82 -16.31
C GLU A 17 13.04 12.86 -15.31
N VAL A 18 13.87 11.96 -15.84
CA VAL A 18 14.70 11.08 -15.02
C VAL A 18 16.04 11.77 -14.79
N LEU A 19 16.23 12.32 -13.59
CA LEU A 19 17.46 13.02 -13.22
C LEU A 19 18.51 12.00 -12.77
N ARG A 20 19.31 11.53 -13.74
CA ARG A 20 20.50 10.71 -13.49
C ARG A 20 21.70 11.61 -13.31
N GLY A 21 22.06 11.90 -12.06
CA GLY A 21 23.33 12.53 -11.74
C GLY A 21 24.38 11.47 -11.43
N TRP A 22 25.38 11.33 -12.30
CA TRP A 22 26.68 10.67 -12.07
C TRP A 22 26.77 9.14 -12.22
N ALA A 23 26.76 8.66 -13.48
CA ALA A 23 27.63 7.53 -13.81
C ALA A 23 29.05 8.08 -13.97
N VAL A 24 29.99 7.64 -13.12
CA VAL A 24 31.42 7.88 -13.32
C VAL A 24 31.80 7.24 -14.65
N ARG A 25 32.30 8.03 -15.62
CA ARG A 25 32.88 7.50 -16.85
C ARG A 25 34.19 6.78 -16.49
N GLY A 26 34.27 5.47 -16.74
CA GLY A 26 35.54 4.75 -16.73
C GLY A 26 35.43 3.23 -16.87
N GLY A 27 35.80 2.69 -18.04
CA GLY A 27 36.14 1.27 -18.25
C GLY A 27 35.42 0.60 -19.43
N PRO A 28 36.12 -0.16 -20.33
CA PRO A 28 35.60 -0.56 -21.62
C PRO A 28 34.59 -1.72 -21.55
N ALA A 29 33.63 -1.69 -22.47
CA ALA A 29 32.60 -2.69 -22.66
C ALA A 29 33.17 -4.05 -23.07
N SER A 30 32.74 -5.12 -22.39
CA SER A 30 32.86 -6.49 -22.88
C SER A 30 31.49 -7.01 -23.32
N SER A 31 31.45 -7.51 -24.55
CA SER A 31 30.30 -8.06 -25.26
C SER A 31 29.65 -9.27 -24.55
N GLY A 32 28.31 -9.31 -24.58
CA GLY A 32 27.53 -10.44 -24.06
C GLY A 32 26.13 -10.49 -24.66
N THR A 33 25.85 -11.62 -25.31
CA THR A 33 24.73 -12.05 -26.16
C THR A 33 23.31 -11.70 -25.71
N ALA A 34 22.47 -11.31 -26.69
CA ALA A 34 21.06 -10.98 -26.54
C ALA A 34 20.14 -12.20 -26.36
N TYR A 35 19.09 -12.05 -25.54
CA TYR A 35 17.92 -12.92 -25.53
C TYR A 35 16.68 -12.01 -25.69
N GLY A 36 15.85 -12.30 -26.69
CA GLY A 36 14.73 -11.45 -27.10
C GLY A 36 13.56 -11.45 -26.10
N PRO A 37 12.75 -10.37 -26.03
CA PRO A 37 11.57 -10.33 -25.19
C PRO A 37 10.37 -11.01 -25.87
N SER A 38 9.66 -11.86 -25.12
CA SER A 38 8.32 -12.32 -25.46
C SER A 38 7.31 -11.21 -25.18
N GLU A 39 6.62 -10.75 -26.22
CA GLU A 39 5.51 -9.80 -26.12
C GLU A 39 4.32 -10.40 -25.38
N VAL A 40 3.87 -9.74 -24.32
CA VAL A 40 2.49 -9.86 -23.82
C VAL A 40 1.89 -8.48 -23.90
N ALA A 41 1.09 -8.25 -24.95
CA ALA A 41 0.38 -7.01 -25.18
C ALA A 41 -0.83 -6.90 -24.22
N TYR A 42 -0.86 -5.85 -23.40
CA TYR A 42 -2.10 -5.35 -22.81
C TYR A 42 -2.61 -4.22 -23.70
N GLY A 43 -3.77 -4.44 -24.34
CA GLY A 43 -4.45 -3.43 -25.14
C GLY A 43 -4.95 -2.25 -24.29
N PRO A 44 -5.16 -1.07 -24.90
CA PRO A 44 -5.56 0.12 -24.16
C PRO A 44 -7.02 -0.02 -23.72
N SER A 45 -7.28 0.15 -22.42
CA SER A 45 -8.63 0.44 -21.93
C SER A 45 -8.80 1.95 -21.87
N GLU A 46 -9.67 2.48 -22.72
CA GLU A 46 -10.07 3.89 -22.69
C GLU A 46 -10.97 4.12 -21.46
N ALA A 47 -10.37 4.55 -20.35
CA ALA A 47 -11.10 5.20 -19.27
C ALA A 47 -11.08 6.71 -19.51
N ALA A 48 -12.20 7.25 -20.01
CA ALA A 48 -12.41 8.68 -20.15
C ALA A 48 -12.45 9.34 -18.77
N PHE A 49 -11.36 10.03 -18.40
CA PHE A 49 -11.34 10.90 -17.22
C PHE A 49 -12.04 12.21 -17.56
N GLY A 50 -13.26 12.38 -17.03
CA GLY A 50 -14.04 13.62 -17.11
C GLY A 50 -13.28 14.81 -16.51
N ALA A 51 -13.16 15.88 -17.30
CA ALA A 51 -12.49 17.11 -16.93
C ALA A 51 -13.33 17.91 -15.92
N CYS A 52 -12.70 18.28 -14.79
CA CYS A 52 -13.15 19.38 -13.94
C CYS A 52 -12.00 20.41 -13.87
N GLY A 53 -12.34 21.67 -14.13
CA GLY A 53 -11.43 22.72 -14.57
C GLY A 53 -10.46 23.27 -13.53
N ALA A 54 -9.24 23.52 -13.99
CA ALA A 54 -8.54 24.80 -13.91
C ALA A 54 -7.43 24.74 -14.98
N ALA A 55 -7.41 25.70 -15.91
CA ALA A 55 -6.38 25.77 -16.93
C ALA A 55 -5.02 26.02 -16.26
N TYR A 56 -4.20 24.98 -16.15
CA TYR A 56 -2.76 25.09 -15.93
C TYR A 56 -2.10 25.16 -17.30
N ASP A 57 -1.51 26.31 -17.65
CA ASP A 57 -0.74 26.47 -18.90
C ASP A 57 0.69 25.89 -18.80
N GLY A 58 1.09 25.43 -17.61
CA GLY A 58 2.39 24.84 -17.33
C GLY A 58 2.38 23.32 -17.48
N VAL A 59 3.32 22.78 -18.27
CA VAL A 59 3.57 21.35 -18.37
C VAL A 59 3.87 20.78 -16.97
N ARG A 60 2.98 19.93 -16.45
CA ARG A 60 3.22 19.20 -15.19
C ARG A 60 4.47 18.34 -15.37
N ARG A 61 5.37 18.39 -14.38
CA ARG A 61 6.65 17.67 -14.44
C ARG A 61 6.77 16.65 -13.31
N ILE A 62 7.08 15.40 -13.67
CA ILE A 62 7.45 14.33 -12.75
C ILE A 62 8.97 14.18 -12.82
N ARG A 63 9.66 14.37 -11.70
CA ARG A 63 11.11 14.18 -11.59
C ARG A 63 11.43 12.94 -10.78
N LEU A 64 12.05 11.95 -11.42
CA LEU A 64 12.59 10.78 -10.71
C LEU A 64 14.04 11.08 -10.32
N ARG A 65 14.29 11.19 -9.01
CA ARG A 65 15.61 11.46 -8.44
C ARG A 65 16.05 10.27 -7.61
N PHE A 66 17.26 9.79 -7.87
CA PHE A 66 17.86 8.63 -7.19
C PHE A 66 19.01 9.07 -6.30
N PHE A 67 19.46 8.17 -5.42
CA PHE A 67 20.62 8.39 -4.54
C PHE A 67 20.46 9.57 -3.58
N LEU A 68 19.24 9.75 -3.09
CA LEU A 68 18.87 10.78 -2.12
C LEU A 68 18.13 10.17 -0.95
N ARG A 69 18.71 10.31 0.24
CA ARG A 69 18.11 9.89 1.49
C ARG A 69 17.59 11.13 2.22
N PRO A 70 16.29 11.24 2.52
CA PRO A 70 15.77 12.39 3.27
C PRO A 70 16.37 12.38 4.67
N VAL A 71 16.88 13.53 5.13
CA VAL A 71 17.49 13.69 6.47
C VAL A 71 16.79 14.73 7.33
N GLU A 72 16.12 15.71 6.73
CA GLU A 72 15.44 16.77 7.48
C GLU A 72 14.26 17.34 6.66
N LEU A 73 13.14 17.60 7.33
CA LEU A 73 12.06 18.42 6.76
C LEU A 73 12.38 19.88 7.07
N LEU A 74 12.49 20.69 6.02
CA LEU A 74 12.75 22.11 6.15
C LEU A 74 11.43 22.82 6.46
N GLU A 75 11.45 23.71 7.45
CA GLU A 75 10.27 24.45 7.88
C GLU A 75 10.41 25.95 7.56
N ARG A 76 9.30 26.58 7.18
CA ARG A 76 9.16 28.03 7.13
C ARG A 76 7.79 28.41 7.68
N GLY A 77 7.78 29.09 8.83
CA GLY A 77 6.54 29.57 9.46
C GLY A 77 5.59 28.45 9.88
N GLY A 78 6.09 27.38 10.52
CA GLY A 78 5.26 26.27 10.99
C GLY A 78 4.77 25.31 9.88
N ARG A 79 5.28 25.45 8.65
CA ARG A 79 4.87 24.65 7.49
C ARG A 79 6.09 24.09 6.77
N VAL A 80 5.92 22.94 6.13
CA VAL A 80 6.97 22.37 5.29
C VAL A 80 7.29 23.31 4.13
N ALA A 81 8.58 23.55 3.92
CA ALA A 81 9.14 24.37 2.85
C ALA A 81 10.09 23.58 1.94
N GLY A 82 10.49 22.38 2.37
CA GLY A 82 11.31 21.48 1.57
C GLY A 82 11.79 20.28 2.34
N VAL A 83 12.68 19.54 1.71
CA VAL A 83 13.36 18.39 2.32
C VAL A 83 14.84 18.50 2.01
N ARG A 84 15.67 18.39 3.05
CA ARG A 84 17.11 18.18 2.89
C ARG A 84 17.36 16.71 2.66
N PHE A 85 18.13 16.41 1.63
CA PHE A 85 18.57 15.06 1.30
C PHE A 85 20.08 14.95 1.47
N ALA A 86 20.53 13.87 2.09
CA ALA A 86 21.90 13.40 1.94
C ALA A 86 22.03 12.70 0.59
N ARG A 87 23.09 13.01 -0.16
CA ARG A 87 23.48 12.23 -1.32
C ARG A 87 24.04 10.90 -0.87
N THR A 88 23.70 9.85 -1.60
CA THR A 88 24.14 8.49 -1.31
C THR A 88 24.85 7.85 -2.50
N VAL A 89 25.61 6.80 -2.26
CA VAL A 89 26.19 5.93 -3.29
C VAL A 89 25.98 4.47 -2.89
N PRO A 90 25.94 3.52 -3.85
CA PRO A 90 25.93 2.10 -3.51
C PRO A 90 27.09 1.73 -2.60
N ASP A 91 26.83 0.89 -1.60
CA ASP A 91 27.85 0.39 -0.67
C ASP A 91 28.51 -0.92 -1.15
N GLY A 92 27.99 -1.53 -2.22
CA GLY A 92 28.44 -2.83 -2.74
C GLY A 92 27.79 -4.05 -2.07
N ALA A 93 26.97 -3.85 -1.03
CA ALA A 93 26.27 -4.89 -0.28
C ALA A 93 24.75 -4.87 -0.51
N GLY A 94 24.28 -4.14 -1.53
CA GLY A 94 22.86 -3.96 -1.84
C GLY A 94 22.19 -2.82 -1.09
N GLY A 95 22.95 -2.04 -0.32
CA GLY A 95 22.50 -0.83 0.34
C GLY A 95 23.07 0.43 -0.29
N VAL A 96 22.98 1.52 0.47
CA VAL A 96 23.56 2.82 0.12
C VAL A 96 24.25 3.42 1.34
N ARG A 97 25.33 4.16 1.10
CA ARG A 97 26.01 4.96 2.13
C ARG A 97 25.99 6.45 1.76
N ASP A 98 25.96 7.30 2.77
CA ASP A 98 26.02 8.75 2.56
C ASP A 98 27.38 9.17 1.99
N THR A 99 27.38 10.23 1.18
CA THR A 99 28.60 10.86 0.65
C THR A 99 29.08 12.03 1.52
N GLY A 100 28.30 12.43 2.53
CA GLY A 100 28.55 13.64 3.33
C GLY A 100 28.13 14.95 2.63
N THR A 101 27.56 14.88 1.44
CA THR A 101 27.04 16.06 0.72
C THR A 101 25.52 16.10 0.78
N TYR A 102 24.96 17.30 0.84
CA TYR A 102 23.54 17.53 1.04
C TYR A 102 22.96 18.38 -0.09
N GLU A 103 21.68 18.21 -0.38
CA GLU A 103 20.93 19.11 -1.23
C GLU A 103 19.51 19.33 -0.70
N ASP A 104 19.04 20.56 -0.80
CA ASP A 104 17.71 20.94 -0.38
C ASP A 104 16.77 20.96 -1.60
N VAL A 105 15.60 20.36 -1.44
CA VAL A 105 14.54 20.35 -2.46
C VAL A 105 13.34 21.06 -1.89
N GLU A 106 13.03 22.24 -2.44
CA GLU A 106 11.87 23.02 -2.02
C GLU A 106 10.57 22.28 -2.36
N ALA A 107 9.66 22.25 -1.40
CA ALA A 107 8.36 21.59 -1.51
C ALA A 107 7.40 22.09 -0.42
N GLN A 108 6.13 22.26 -0.79
CA GLN A 108 5.05 22.64 0.13
C GLN A 108 4.20 21.44 0.57
N LEU A 109 4.48 20.25 0.02
CA LEU A 109 3.87 18.97 0.38
C LEU A 109 4.91 17.86 0.28
N VAL A 110 5.00 17.04 1.32
CA VAL A 110 5.88 15.86 1.35
C VAL A 110 5.03 14.64 1.65
N LEU A 111 5.03 13.69 0.71
CA LEU A 111 4.31 12.42 0.84
C LEU A 111 5.32 11.29 1.03
N ARG A 112 5.31 10.65 2.22
CA ARG A 112 6.18 9.52 2.52
C ARG A 112 5.56 8.23 1.99
N ALA A 113 6.19 7.63 0.98
CA ALA A 113 5.77 6.36 0.38
C ALA A 113 6.86 5.28 0.49
N VAL A 114 7.34 5.02 1.72
CA VAL A 114 8.47 4.09 2.00
C VAL A 114 8.01 2.73 2.55
N GLY A 115 6.76 2.35 2.25
CA GLY A 115 6.13 1.13 2.72
C GLY A 115 5.23 1.33 3.93
N TYR A 116 4.35 0.35 4.14
CA TYR A 116 3.47 0.26 5.29
C TYR A 116 4.15 -0.49 6.45
N ARG A 117 3.50 -0.58 7.60
CA ARG A 117 3.94 -1.39 8.73
C ARG A 117 2.71 -1.94 9.44
N GLY A 118 2.76 -3.21 9.87
CA GLY A 118 1.73 -3.75 10.74
C GLY A 118 1.69 -3.01 12.08
N VAL A 119 0.53 -3.04 12.72
CA VAL A 119 0.30 -2.51 14.06
C VAL A 119 -0.05 -3.69 14.96
N GLU A 120 0.53 -3.69 16.16
CA GLU A 120 0.24 -4.71 17.17
C GLU A 120 -1.25 -4.70 17.55
N LEU A 121 -1.84 -5.89 17.64
CA LEU A 121 -3.20 -6.07 18.13
C LEU A 121 -3.12 -6.71 19.53
N PRO A 122 -3.77 -6.14 20.55
CA PRO A 122 -3.78 -6.73 21.89
C PRO A 122 -4.21 -8.20 21.87
N GLY A 123 -3.41 -9.04 22.53
CA GLY A 123 -3.65 -10.49 22.61
C GLY A 123 -3.00 -11.32 21.50
N LEU A 124 -2.47 -10.71 20.43
CA LEU A 124 -1.79 -11.39 19.33
C LEU A 124 -0.26 -11.18 19.42
N PRO A 125 0.57 -12.23 19.28
CA PRO A 125 2.03 -12.06 19.22
C PRO A 125 2.45 -11.18 18.05
N PHE A 126 3.48 -10.37 18.25
CA PHE A 126 3.93 -9.40 17.26
C PHE A 126 5.46 -9.28 17.23
N ASP A 127 6.04 -9.28 16.04
CA ASP A 127 7.45 -8.96 15.82
C ASP A 127 7.55 -7.45 15.54
N PRO A 128 8.02 -6.65 16.50
CA PRO A 128 8.10 -5.20 16.34
C PRO A 128 9.24 -4.77 15.43
N VAL A 129 10.14 -5.66 14.99
CA VAL A 129 11.21 -5.35 14.01
C VAL A 129 10.66 -5.50 12.60
N ARG A 130 10.01 -6.62 12.31
CA ARG A 130 9.41 -6.92 10.99
C ARG A 130 8.04 -6.26 10.77
N GLY A 131 7.34 -5.94 11.85
CA GLY A 131 5.97 -5.40 11.79
C GLY A 131 4.95 -6.44 11.35
N THR A 132 5.14 -7.69 11.77
CA THR A 132 4.36 -8.87 11.35
C THR A 132 4.03 -9.77 12.55
N VAL A 133 3.08 -10.68 12.38
CA VAL A 133 2.77 -11.72 13.37
C VAL A 133 3.65 -12.94 13.13
N PRO A 134 4.42 -13.42 14.13
CA PRO A 134 5.23 -14.63 14.02
C PRO A 134 4.37 -15.85 13.65
N HIS A 135 4.83 -16.65 12.67
CA HIS A 135 4.05 -17.79 12.18
C HIS A 135 4.92 -18.94 11.63
N ALA A 136 4.35 -20.15 11.57
CA ALA A 136 4.85 -21.29 10.80
C ALA A 136 3.77 -21.76 9.82
N ALA A 137 4.02 -21.66 8.51
CA ALA A 137 3.03 -21.94 7.44
C ALA A 137 1.68 -21.20 7.58
N GLY A 138 1.60 -20.15 8.39
CA GLY A 138 0.38 -19.39 8.66
C GLY A 138 -0.21 -19.63 10.05
N ARG A 139 0.21 -20.68 10.78
CA ARG A 139 -0.13 -20.89 12.19
C ARG A 139 0.62 -19.89 13.06
N VAL A 140 -0.08 -19.12 13.89
CA VAL A 140 0.55 -18.13 14.78
C VAL A 140 1.46 -18.82 15.77
N LEU A 141 2.64 -18.25 16.01
CA LEU A 141 3.60 -18.77 16.99
C LEU A 141 3.52 -17.97 18.30
N ARG A 142 3.41 -18.69 19.43
CA ARG A 142 3.61 -18.17 20.79
C ARG A 142 4.83 -18.86 21.37
N ASP A 143 5.85 -18.09 21.72
CA ASP A 143 7.13 -18.61 22.20
C ASP A 143 7.74 -19.70 21.29
N GLY A 144 7.58 -19.53 19.97
CA GLY A 144 8.06 -20.47 18.96
C GLY A 144 7.17 -21.69 18.71
N VAL A 145 6.05 -21.84 19.44
CA VAL A 145 5.13 -22.97 19.32
C VAL A 145 3.86 -22.58 18.53
N PRO A 146 3.44 -23.36 17.53
CA PRO A 146 2.17 -23.13 16.82
C PRO A 146 0.96 -23.15 17.77
N THR A 147 0.14 -22.12 17.68
CA THR A 147 -1.10 -21.99 18.45
C THR A 147 -2.28 -22.48 17.62
N LEU A 148 -2.90 -23.58 18.06
CA LEU A 148 -4.07 -24.15 17.39
C LEU A 148 -5.25 -23.15 17.42
N GLY A 149 -5.81 -22.86 16.24
CA GLY A 149 -6.96 -21.94 16.10
C GLY A 149 -6.59 -20.49 15.81
N GLU A 150 -5.30 -20.14 15.77
CA GLU A 150 -4.83 -18.80 15.41
C GLU A 150 -4.01 -18.87 14.12
N TYR A 151 -4.47 -18.15 13.09
CA TYR A 151 -3.84 -18.16 11.77
C TYR A 151 -3.70 -16.74 11.21
N VAL A 152 -2.68 -16.52 10.41
CA VAL A 152 -2.42 -15.26 9.71
C VAL A 152 -2.24 -15.48 8.21
N ALA A 153 -2.61 -14.48 7.43
CA ALA A 153 -2.44 -14.45 5.98
C ALA A 153 -2.19 -13.01 5.50
N GLY A 154 -1.82 -12.85 4.23
CA GLY A 154 -1.60 -11.52 3.63
C GLY A 154 -0.41 -10.77 4.22
N TRP A 155 -0.51 -9.44 4.33
CA TRP A 155 0.60 -8.57 4.73
C TRP A 155 0.98 -8.68 6.20
N ILE A 156 0.05 -8.98 7.11
CA ILE A 156 0.39 -9.16 8.53
C ILE A 156 1.25 -10.43 8.74
N LYS A 157 1.18 -11.39 7.80
CA LYS A 157 2.02 -12.60 7.74
C LYS A 157 3.38 -12.32 7.10
N ARG A 158 3.42 -11.71 5.90
CA ARG A 158 4.62 -11.64 5.04
C ARG A 158 5.31 -10.27 5.00
N GLY A 159 4.72 -9.26 5.62
CA GLY A 159 5.07 -7.86 5.40
C GLY A 159 4.36 -7.25 4.18
N PRO A 160 4.43 -5.91 4.03
CA PRO A 160 3.63 -5.16 3.06
C PRO A 160 4.26 -5.12 1.67
N THR A 161 4.53 -6.30 1.12
CA THR A 161 5.11 -6.47 -0.22
C THR A 161 4.29 -7.42 -1.08
N GLY A 162 4.34 -7.19 -2.39
CA GLY A 162 3.60 -7.97 -3.38
C GLY A 162 2.24 -7.38 -3.75
N VAL A 163 1.71 -7.86 -4.87
CA VAL A 163 0.42 -7.45 -5.45
C VAL A 163 -0.75 -8.23 -4.86
N ILE A 164 -1.99 -7.85 -5.18
CA ILE A 164 -3.21 -8.55 -4.76
C ILE A 164 -3.12 -10.07 -5.02
N GLY A 165 -2.61 -10.48 -6.18
CA GLY A 165 -2.41 -11.89 -6.54
C GLY A 165 -1.47 -12.66 -5.60
N SER A 166 -0.45 -12.01 -5.04
CA SER A 166 0.47 -12.65 -4.08
C SER A 166 -0.20 -13.02 -2.76
N ASN A 167 -1.30 -12.35 -2.41
CA ASN A 167 -2.07 -12.70 -1.22
C ASN A 167 -2.89 -13.97 -1.41
N ARG A 168 -3.25 -14.34 -2.65
CA ARG A 168 -4.00 -15.58 -2.94
C ARG A 168 -3.17 -16.81 -2.60
N SER A 169 -1.94 -16.89 -3.08
CA SER A 169 -1.05 -18.03 -2.77
C SER A 169 -0.70 -18.08 -1.28
N CYS A 170 -0.42 -16.92 -0.67
CA CYS A 170 -0.18 -16.80 0.77
C CYS A 170 -1.36 -17.31 1.62
N ALA A 171 -2.59 -16.95 1.25
CA ALA A 171 -3.79 -17.39 1.93
C ALA A 171 -4.03 -18.89 1.74
N ARG A 172 -3.74 -19.43 0.55
CA ARG A 172 -3.87 -20.87 0.29
C ARG A 172 -3.02 -21.71 1.26
N GLU A 173 -1.74 -21.36 1.45
CA GLU A 173 -0.85 -22.06 2.39
C GLU A 173 -1.41 -22.02 3.84
N THR A 174 -1.94 -20.86 4.27
CA THR A 174 -2.56 -20.75 5.58
C THR A 174 -3.83 -21.61 5.70
N VAL A 175 -4.63 -21.68 4.64
CA VAL A 175 -5.85 -22.52 4.62
C VAL A 175 -5.50 -24.01 4.60
N GLU A 176 -4.45 -24.42 3.88
CA GLU A 176 -3.94 -25.80 3.93
C GLU A 176 -3.59 -26.19 5.38
N SER A 177 -2.86 -25.32 6.10
CA SER A 177 -2.59 -25.52 7.53
C SER A 177 -3.85 -25.60 8.40
N LEU A 178 -4.86 -24.77 8.12
CA LEU A 178 -6.12 -24.79 8.85
C LEU A 178 -6.90 -26.08 8.61
N ILE A 179 -6.89 -26.60 7.37
CA ILE A 179 -7.56 -27.85 7.00
C ILE A 179 -6.86 -29.04 7.68
N GLU A 180 -5.53 -29.06 7.72
CA GLU A 180 -4.76 -30.07 8.45
C GLU A 180 -5.11 -30.10 9.95
N ASP A 181 -5.32 -28.93 10.54
CA ASP A 181 -5.66 -28.78 11.95
C ASP A 181 -7.15 -29.03 12.26
N ALA A 182 -8.01 -29.09 11.23
CA ALA A 182 -9.46 -29.17 11.37
C ALA A 182 -9.95 -30.31 12.28
N PRO A 183 -9.39 -31.54 12.25
CA PRO A 183 -9.78 -32.62 13.16
C PRO A 183 -9.51 -32.31 14.64
N LEU A 184 -8.50 -31.49 14.95
CA LEU A 184 -8.20 -31.04 16.31
C LEU A 184 -9.11 -29.87 16.70
N LEU A 185 -9.34 -28.93 15.77
CA LEU A 185 -10.23 -27.80 15.97
C LEU A 185 -11.67 -28.23 16.25
N ALA A 186 -12.15 -29.27 15.56
CA ALA A 186 -13.49 -29.82 15.75
C ALA A 186 -13.73 -30.42 17.15
N ARG A 187 -12.68 -30.67 17.93
CA ARG A 187 -12.78 -31.14 19.33
C ARG A 187 -12.96 -30.00 20.32
N ARG A 188 -12.74 -28.75 19.90
CA ARG A 188 -12.92 -27.58 20.75
C ARG A 188 -14.42 -27.33 20.95
N PRO A 189 -14.84 -26.84 22.13
CA PRO A 189 -16.20 -26.36 22.31
C PRO A 189 -16.58 -25.36 21.23
N ALA A 190 -17.80 -25.46 20.72
CA ALA A 190 -18.33 -24.45 19.81
C ALA A 190 -18.30 -23.08 20.50
N ALA A 191 -17.80 -22.07 19.80
CA ALA A 191 -17.90 -20.69 20.27
C ALA A 191 -19.35 -20.22 20.17
N ASP A 192 -19.73 -19.28 21.03
CA ASP A 192 -20.99 -18.55 20.89
C ASP A 192 -21.08 -17.87 19.51
N ASP A 193 -22.31 -17.59 19.06
CA ASP A 193 -22.51 -16.79 17.86
C ASP A 193 -21.76 -15.44 18.00
N PRO A 194 -20.76 -15.15 17.15
CA PRO A 194 -19.98 -13.95 17.26
C PRO A 194 -20.84 -12.68 17.16
N LEU A 195 -21.95 -12.70 16.42
CA LEU A 195 -22.85 -11.55 16.34
C LEU A 195 -23.57 -11.31 17.67
N ALA A 196 -24.04 -12.36 18.34
CA ALA A 196 -24.62 -12.27 19.67
C ALA A 196 -23.63 -11.71 20.70
N VAL A 197 -22.38 -12.21 20.69
CA VAL A 197 -21.31 -11.73 21.59
C VAL A 197 -21.01 -10.25 21.35
N LEU A 198 -20.84 -9.84 20.09
CA LEU A 198 -20.58 -8.44 19.74
C LEU A 198 -21.73 -7.52 20.18
N ARG A 199 -22.98 -7.96 20.00
CA ARG A 199 -24.18 -7.21 20.44
C ARG A 199 -24.26 -7.12 21.96
N ALA A 200 -23.92 -8.18 22.69
CA ALA A 200 -23.85 -8.17 24.15
C ALA A 200 -22.78 -7.19 24.68
N TRP A 201 -21.68 -6.99 23.94
CA TRP A 201 -20.68 -5.95 24.20
C TRP A 201 -21.12 -4.53 23.78
N GLY A 202 -22.39 -4.34 23.43
CA GLY A 202 -22.94 -3.06 22.98
C GLY A 202 -22.45 -2.63 21.59
N ARG A 203 -21.90 -3.55 20.79
CA ARG A 203 -21.49 -3.26 19.41
C ARG A 203 -22.65 -3.48 18.45
N ARG A 204 -22.63 -2.75 17.33
CA ARG A 204 -23.61 -2.89 16.24
C ARG A 204 -22.83 -3.19 14.95
N PRO A 205 -22.53 -4.47 14.67
CA PRO A 205 -21.81 -4.85 13.45
C PRO A 205 -22.58 -4.42 12.21
N VAL A 206 -21.86 -4.01 11.17
CA VAL A 206 -22.43 -3.84 9.83
C VAL A 206 -22.40 -5.20 9.17
N GLU A 207 -23.58 -5.79 9.01
CA GLU A 207 -23.77 -7.05 8.31
C GLU A 207 -23.77 -6.83 6.79
N TRP A 208 -23.81 -7.92 6.02
CA TRP A 208 -23.71 -7.89 4.56
C TRP A 208 -24.71 -6.94 3.89
N ASP A 209 -25.97 -6.97 4.29
CA ASP A 209 -27.00 -6.11 3.72
C ASP A 209 -26.77 -4.61 4.02
N GLY A 210 -26.19 -4.31 5.19
CA GLY A 210 -25.77 -2.96 5.55
C GLY A 210 -24.59 -2.48 4.71
N TRP A 211 -23.63 -3.35 4.42
CA TRP A 211 -22.55 -3.05 3.47
C TRP A 211 -23.10 -2.76 2.07
N LEU A 212 -23.99 -3.60 1.55
CA LEU A 212 -24.63 -3.36 0.25
C LEU A 212 -25.44 -2.05 0.24
N SER A 213 -26.00 -1.65 1.38
CA SER A 213 -26.69 -0.36 1.53
C SER A 213 -25.73 0.84 1.42
N ILE A 214 -24.52 0.74 1.98
CA ILE A 214 -23.46 1.73 1.77
C ILE A 214 -23.14 1.84 0.27
N GLU A 215 -22.93 0.73 -0.42
CA GLU A 215 -22.58 0.74 -1.85
C GLU A 215 -23.66 1.45 -2.68
N ARG A 216 -24.94 1.14 -2.45
CA ARG A 216 -26.07 1.83 -3.11
C ARG A 216 -26.09 3.33 -2.83
N ALA A 217 -25.79 3.74 -1.60
CA ALA A 217 -25.75 5.15 -1.22
C ALA A 217 -24.59 5.89 -1.91
N GLU A 218 -23.41 5.28 -2.01
CA GLU A 218 -22.24 5.82 -2.73
C GLU A 218 -22.49 5.94 -4.23
N GLU A 219 -23.17 4.97 -4.83
CA GLU A 219 -23.62 5.03 -6.22
C GLU A 219 -24.65 6.14 -6.45
N ALA A 220 -25.63 6.28 -5.56
CA ALA A 220 -26.65 7.32 -5.64
C ALA A 220 -26.03 8.72 -5.53
N LEU A 221 -25.09 8.90 -4.61
CA LEU A 221 -24.31 10.14 -4.49
C LEU A 221 -23.52 10.41 -5.77
N GLY A 222 -22.85 9.40 -6.33
CA GLY A 222 -22.17 9.50 -7.62
C GLY A 222 -23.08 9.97 -8.74
N ARG A 223 -24.25 9.33 -8.89
CA ARG A 223 -25.28 9.71 -9.90
C ARG A 223 -25.74 11.16 -9.73
N SER A 224 -26.00 11.60 -8.50
CA SER A 224 -26.43 12.98 -8.22
C SER A 224 -25.40 14.04 -8.65
N LEU A 225 -24.13 13.65 -8.76
CA LEU A 225 -23.02 14.50 -9.15
C LEU A 225 -22.57 14.27 -10.60
N GLY A 226 -23.24 13.40 -11.36
CA GLY A 226 -22.84 13.03 -12.72
C GLY A 226 -21.52 12.26 -12.78
N ARG A 227 -21.21 11.47 -11.76
CA ARG A 227 -19.95 10.70 -11.62
C ARG A 227 -20.26 9.20 -11.41
N GLY A 228 -19.20 8.37 -11.49
CA GLY A 228 -19.23 7.02 -10.92
C GLY A 228 -19.40 7.05 -9.39
N PRO A 229 -19.37 5.90 -8.71
CA PRO A 229 -19.57 5.82 -7.26
C PRO A 229 -18.69 6.81 -6.49
N VAL A 230 -19.28 7.56 -5.56
CA VAL A 230 -18.57 8.54 -4.73
C VAL A 230 -18.59 8.05 -3.29
N LYS A 231 -17.40 7.90 -2.70
CA LYS A 231 -17.24 7.41 -1.33
C LYS A 231 -17.86 8.34 -0.31
N ILE A 232 -18.59 7.77 0.65
CA ILE A 232 -19.03 8.50 1.84
C ILE A 232 -17.80 8.70 2.73
N PRO A 233 -17.40 9.96 3.03
CA PRO A 233 -16.07 10.23 3.57
C PRO A 233 -15.99 10.13 5.10
N ASP A 234 -17.10 9.85 5.78
CA ASP A 234 -17.18 9.90 7.24
C ASP A 234 -17.95 8.71 7.84
N TRP A 235 -17.58 8.35 9.08
CA TRP A 235 -18.19 7.26 9.83
C TRP A 235 -19.70 7.44 10.06
N PRO A 236 -20.21 8.61 10.49
CA PRO A 236 -21.64 8.81 10.69
C PRO A 236 -22.46 8.53 9.42
N GLY A 237 -21.98 8.99 8.25
CA GLY A 237 -22.61 8.76 6.96
C GLY A 237 -22.58 7.30 6.55
N LEU A 238 -21.44 6.62 6.69
CA LEU A 238 -21.33 5.19 6.41
C LEU A 238 -22.30 4.38 7.29
N LEU A 239 -22.38 4.72 8.58
CA LEU A 239 -23.26 4.03 9.53
C LEU A 239 -24.75 4.32 9.29
N ALA A 240 -25.11 5.55 8.91
CA ALA A 240 -26.48 5.90 8.52
C ALA A 240 -26.89 5.15 7.24
N ALA A 241 -26.03 5.16 6.22
CA ALA A 241 -26.26 4.43 4.97
C ALA A 241 -26.40 2.92 5.22
N ALA A 242 -25.56 2.34 6.09
CA ALA A 242 -25.66 0.94 6.48
C ALA A 242 -26.97 0.58 7.18
N ARG A 243 -27.59 1.54 7.88
CA ARG A 243 -28.89 1.37 8.55
C ARG A 243 -30.09 1.68 7.65
N GLY A 244 -29.86 2.16 6.42
CA GLY A 244 -30.92 2.64 5.54
C GLY A 244 -31.56 3.95 6.03
N GLU A 245 -30.86 4.70 6.88
CA GLU A 245 -31.30 6.00 7.36
C GLU A 245 -30.96 7.07 6.30
N GLU A 246 -31.96 7.72 5.72
CA GLU A 246 -31.72 8.88 4.86
C GLU A 246 -31.11 10.02 5.69
N ARG A 247 -30.04 10.65 5.18
CA ARG A 247 -29.57 11.93 5.73
C ARG A 247 -30.71 12.94 5.57
N ARG A 248 -31.42 13.23 6.66
CA ARG A 248 -32.21 14.46 6.76
C ARG A 248 -31.21 15.62 6.67
N GLY A 249 -31.26 16.37 5.57
CA GLY A 249 -30.47 17.59 5.41
C GLY A 249 -30.77 18.59 6.54
N PRO A 250 -29.89 19.58 6.78
CA PRO A 250 -30.18 20.62 7.75
C PRO A 250 -31.49 21.30 7.35
N ALA A 251 -32.41 21.46 8.31
CA ALA A 251 -33.61 22.27 8.13
C ALA A 251 -33.17 23.69 7.73
N ALA A 252 -33.77 24.19 6.66
CA ALA A 252 -33.55 25.54 6.12
C ALA A 252 -33.93 26.63 7.14
#